data_AF-A0A5P8JWE0-F1
#
_entry.id   AF-A0A5P8JWE0-F1
#
_cell.length_a   1.000
_cell.length_b   1.000
_cell.length_c   1.000
_cell.angle_alpha   90.00
_cell.angle_beta   90.00
_cell.angle_gamma   90.00
#
_symmetry.space_group_name_H-M   'P 1'
#
loop_
_entity.id
_entity.type
_entity.pdbx_description
1 polymer ?
#
loop_
_entity_poly.entity_id
_entity_poly.type
_entity_poly.pdbx_seq_one_letter_code
_entity_poly.pdbx_strand_id
1 'polypeptide(L)'
;MKTAVPRYYHLDVEVSPERVGQVSRILAAHLRFWDLETLVGPVCHSAELLLRAIEEHATDKHTSIEMWWNGQHLIAAVGETDPEMRPDRELRPCLTRIAALSDGWGCCSTARGGTVIWFTQRAPVDQCVPLVPTVPEPALRAVLQVPRETSVAVLAGAPGADAADECEGAR
;
A
#
# COMPACT_ATOMS: atom_id res chain seq x y z
N MET A 1 16.69 -11.10 22.34
CA MET A 1 16.19 -10.07 21.40
C MET A 1 17.19 -8.94 21.40
N LYS A 2 17.74 -8.56 20.24
CA LYS A 2 18.70 -7.45 20.15
C LYS A 2 17.91 -6.15 20.31
N THR A 3 18.11 -5.42 21.41
CA THR A 3 17.43 -4.14 21.63
C THR A 3 17.88 -3.19 20.52
N ALA A 4 16.96 -2.77 19.66
CA ALA A 4 17.28 -1.81 18.62
C ALA A 4 17.72 -0.50 19.28
N VAL A 5 18.82 0.08 18.81
CA VAL A 5 19.27 1.39 19.28
C VAL A 5 18.28 2.43 18.78
N PRO A 6 17.67 3.25 19.66
CA PRO A 6 16.79 4.33 19.24
C PRO A 6 17.54 5.29 18.30
N ARG A 7 16.92 5.66 17.18
CA ARG A 7 17.50 6.60 16.21
C ARG A 7 16.63 7.84 16.13
N TYR A 8 17.27 9.00 16.01
CA TYR A 8 16.61 10.30 15.94
C TYR A 8 17.20 11.12 14.81
N TYR A 9 16.35 11.85 14.10
CA TYR A 9 16.73 12.79 13.05
C TYR A 9 15.83 14.03 13.13
N HIS A 10 16.44 15.19 12.90
CA HIS A 10 15.77 16.48 12.91
C HIS A 10 16.18 17.27 11.67
N LEU A 11 15.22 17.98 11.07
CA LEU A 11 15.41 18.81 9.89
C LEU A 11 14.52 20.05 9.98
N ASP A 12 15.14 21.22 9.96
CA ASP A 12 14.44 22.48 9.77
C ASP A 12 14.41 22.86 8.29
N VAL A 13 13.25 23.28 7.81
CA VAL A 13 13.03 23.66 6.41
C VAL A 13 12.09 24.86 6.33
N GLU A 14 12.41 25.78 5.44
CA GLU A 14 11.46 26.77 4.95
C GLU A 14 10.70 26.16 3.78
N VAL A 15 9.40 25.96 3.91
CA VAL A 15 8.61 25.20 2.93
C VAL A 15 8.35 26.03 1.67
N SER A 16 8.72 25.46 0.53
CA SER A 16 8.37 25.95 -0.81
C SER A 16 8.10 24.78 -1.76
N PRO A 17 7.40 24.99 -2.89
CA PRO A 17 7.06 23.90 -3.82
C PRO A 17 8.26 23.06 -4.26
N GLU A 18 9.39 23.72 -4.53
CA GLU A 18 10.65 23.08 -4.93
C GLU A 18 11.28 22.27 -3.78
N ARG A 19 11.16 22.78 -2.55
CA ARG A 19 11.73 22.16 -1.36
C ARG A 19 10.98 20.92 -0.90
N VAL A 20 9.69 20.78 -1.20
CA VAL A 20 8.93 19.56 -0.88
C VAL A 20 9.64 18.32 -1.44
N GLY A 21 10.02 18.36 -2.73
CA GLY A 21 10.74 17.25 -3.36
C GLY A 21 12.17 17.05 -2.82
N GLN A 22 12.84 18.14 -2.40
CA GLN A 22 14.14 18.06 -1.77
C GLN A 22 14.08 17.37 -0.40
N VAL A 23 13.12 17.77 0.44
CA VAL A 23 12.89 17.18 1.76
C VAL A 23 12.58 15.70 1.61
N SER A 24 11.69 15.32 0.69
CA SER A 24 11.39 13.92 0.41
C SER A 24 12.65 13.09 0.09
N ARG A 25 13.55 13.61 -0.75
CA ARG A 25 14.84 12.95 -1.04
C ARG A 25 15.75 12.85 0.18
N ILE A 26 15.81 13.88 1.03
CA ILE A 26 16.60 13.90 2.27
C ILE A 26 16.07 12.84 3.25
N LEU A 27 14.76 12.82 3.49
CA LEU A 27 14.12 11.83 4.37
C LEU A 27 14.33 10.41 3.83
N ALA A 28 14.17 10.21 2.52
CA ALA A 28 14.41 8.93 1.88
C ALA A 28 15.87 8.47 2.01
N ALA A 29 16.84 9.38 1.96
CA ALA A 29 18.25 9.06 2.19
C ALA A 29 18.50 8.67 3.66
N HIS A 30 17.90 9.39 4.62
CA HIS A 30 18.02 9.08 6.04
C HIS A 30 17.39 7.73 6.42
N LEU A 31 16.22 7.41 5.87
CA LEU A 31 15.57 6.13 6.11
C LEU A 31 16.40 4.95 5.57
N ARG A 32 17.02 5.10 4.39
CA ARG A 32 17.97 4.10 3.87
C ARG A 32 19.23 3.99 4.72
N PHE A 33 19.74 5.11 5.22
CA PHE A 33 20.86 5.09 6.18
C PHE A 33 20.52 4.33 7.48
N TRP A 34 19.24 4.21 7.82
CA TRP A 34 18.76 3.43 8.96
C TRP A 34 18.35 1.99 8.60
N ASP A 35 18.57 1.54 7.37
CA ASP A 35 18.11 0.23 6.84
C ASP A 35 16.57 0.08 6.93
N LEU A 36 15.83 1.15 6.64
CA LEU A 36 14.37 1.22 6.68
C LEU A 36 13.76 1.46 5.28
N GLU A 37 14.28 0.77 4.26
CA GLU A 37 13.89 0.94 2.85
C GLU A 37 12.37 0.79 2.64
N THR A 38 11.74 -0.14 3.37
CA THR A 38 10.30 -0.42 3.29
C THR A 38 9.44 0.76 3.74
N LEU A 39 9.99 1.62 4.61
CA LEU A 39 9.29 2.78 5.15
C LEU A 39 9.48 4.03 4.30
N VAL A 40 10.41 4.04 3.34
CA VAL A 40 10.68 5.20 2.48
C VAL A 40 9.42 5.67 1.77
N GLY A 41 8.71 4.77 1.09
CA GLY A 41 7.48 5.09 0.38
C GLY A 41 6.40 5.73 1.26
N PRO A 42 5.90 5.03 2.30
CA PRO A 42 4.80 5.55 3.12
C PRO A 42 5.17 6.81 3.90
N VAL A 43 6.40 6.93 4.40
CA VAL A 43 6.85 8.09 5.17
C VAL A 43 7.03 9.31 4.27
N CYS A 44 7.73 9.17 3.14
CA CYS A 44 7.92 10.28 2.20
C CYS A 44 6.57 10.73 1.62
N HIS A 45 5.66 9.81 1.29
CA HIS A 45 4.34 10.19 0.77
C HIS A 45 3.52 10.99 1.79
N SER A 46 3.48 10.53 3.05
CA SER A 46 2.75 11.22 4.12
C SER A 46 3.37 12.57 4.47
N ALA A 47 4.70 12.65 4.51
CA ALA A 47 5.42 13.90 4.71
C ALA A 47 5.17 14.90 3.57
N GLU A 48 5.20 14.45 2.31
CA GLU A 48 4.92 15.31 1.15
C GLU A 48 3.49 15.85 1.17
N LEU A 49 2.49 15.01 1.49
CA LEU A 49 1.10 15.46 1.63
C LEU A 49 0.99 16.58 2.66
N LEU A 50 1.68 16.42 3.79
CA LEU A 50 1.65 17.40 4.87
C LEU A 50 2.38 18.69 4.49
N LEU A 51 3.58 18.59 3.93
CA LEU A 51 4.35 19.76 3.50
C LEU A 51 3.64 20.56 2.42
N ARG A 52 2.94 19.90 1.48
CA ARG A 52 2.12 20.61 0.48
C ARG A 52 0.94 21.34 1.13
N ALA A 53 0.30 20.73 2.11
CA ALA A 53 -0.81 21.37 2.79
C ALA A 53 -0.34 22.60 3.61
N ILE A 54 0.84 22.54 4.23
CA ILE A 54 1.49 23.68 4.91
C ILE A 54 1.91 24.75 3.88
N GLU A 55 2.48 24.32 2.75
CA GLU A 55 2.84 25.22 1.65
C GLU A 55 1.64 25.98 1.09
N GLU A 56 0.47 25.38 1.07
CA GLU A 56 -0.76 26.03 0.58
C GLU A 56 -1.38 26.98 1.62
N HIS A 57 -1.39 26.61 2.91
CA HIS A 57 -2.22 27.29 3.91
C HIS A 57 -1.46 28.14 4.93
N ALA A 58 -0.21 27.81 5.26
CA ALA A 58 0.54 28.56 6.27
C ALA A 58 1.00 29.93 5.72
N THR A 59 1.02 30.95 6.56
CA THR A 59 1.65 32.23 6.29
C THR A 59 3.14 32.17 6.59
N ASP A 60 3.50 31.56 7.72
CA ASP A 60 4.89 31.23 8.05
C ASP A 60 5.25 29.86 7.46
N LYS A 61 6.34 29.83 6.68
CA LYS A 61 6.82 28.61 6.02
C LYS A 61 7.90 27.89 6.82
N HIS A 62 8.30 28.40 7.98
CA HIS A 62 9.25 27.69 8.83
C HIS A 62 8.61 26.42 9.41
N THR A 63 9.19 25.27 9.10
CA THR A 63 8.70 23.97 9.49
C THR A 63 9.84 23.10 9.99
N SER A 64 9.62 22.43 11.11
CA SER A 64 10.53 21.43 11.68
C SER A 64 10.00 20.03 11.38
N ILE A 65 10.89 19.10 11.07
CA ILE A 65 10.56 17.70 10.83
C ILE A 65 11.45 16.85 11.72
N GLU A 66 10.81 16.02 12.53
CA GLU A 66 11.48 15.09 13.44
C GLU A 66 11.10 13.65 13.10
N MET A 67 12.08 12.75 13.09
CA MET A 67 11.86 11.32 12.93
C MET A 67 12.49 10.56 14.08
N TRP A 68 11.72 9.64 14.68
CA TRP A 68 12.18 8.78 15.76
C TRP A 68 11.88 7.32 15.44
N TRP A 69 12.89 6.46 15.54
CA TRP A 69 12.80 5.01 15.34
C TRP A 69 13.07 4.28 16.65
N ASN A 70 12.17 3.39 17.06
CA ASN A 70 12.28 2.61 18.30
C ASN A 70 12.59 1.11 18.10
N GLY A 71 12.85 0.69 16.87
CA GLY A 71 13.08 -0.73 16.52
C GLY A 71 11.87 -1.45 15.92
N GLN A 72 10.67 -0.88 16.03
CA GLN A 72 9.45 -1.45 15.45
C GLN A 72 8.59 -0.41 14.73
N HIS A 73 8.56 0.82 15.26
CA HIS A 73 7.78 1.92 14.74
C HIS A 73 8.69 3.11 14.46
N LEU A 74 8.44 3.75 13.32
CA LEU A 74 8.93 5.07 13.00
C LEU A 74 7.81 6.06 13.31
N ILE A 75 8.11 7.07 14.10
CA ILE A 75 7.25 8.23 14.32
C ILE A 75 7.87 9.40 13.56
N ALA A 76 7.10 10.05 12.69
CA ALA A 76 7.48 11.29 12.03
C ALA A 76 6.55 12.40 12.54
N ALA A 77 7.14 13.48 13.02
CA ALA A 77 6.44 14.67 13.49
C ALA A 77 6.85 15.88 12.65
N VAL A 78 5.89 16.73 12.35
CA VAL A 78 6.09 17.98 11.63
C VAL A 78 5.54 19.09 12.51
N GLY A 79 6.44 19.96 12.96
CA GLY A 79 6.13 21.14 13.75
C GLY A 79 6.04 22.36 12.84
N GLU A 80 4.89 23.02 12.91
CA GLU A 80 4.52 24.20 12.14
C GLU A 80 4.23 25.32 13.16
N THR A 81 4.78 26.52 12.92
CA THR A 81 4.81 27.59 13.92
C THR A 81 3.88 28.77 13.62
N ASP A 82 3.09 28.70 12.56
CA ASP A 82 2.14 29.75 12.19
C ASP A 82 0.91 29.73 13.13
N PRO A 83 0.72 30.76 13.97
CA PRO A 83 -0.43 30.83 14.86
C PRO A 83 -1.76 31.07 14.13
N GLU A 84 -1.72 31.53 12.88
CA GLU A 84 -2.92 31.80 12.08
C GLU A 84 -3.46 30.55 11.39
N MET A 85 -2.63 29.52 11.25
CA MET A 85 -3.02 28.26 10.64
C MET A 85 -4.11 27.58 11.48
N ARG A 86 -5.13 27.03 10.81
CA ARG A 86 -6.25 26.32 11.44
C ARG A 86 -6.21 24.84 11.01
N PRO A 87 -5.50 23.97 11.76
CA PRO A 87 -5.30 22.56 11.40
C PRO A 87 -6.63 21.82 11.20
N ASP A 88 -7.62 22.16 12.03
CA ASP A 88 -8.97 21.60 11.96
C ASP A 88 -9.73 21.97 10.71
N ARG A 89 -9.26 22.85 9.83
CA ARG A 89 -9.96 23.18 8.59
C ARG A 89 -9.06 22.97 7.38
N GLU A 90 -7.86 23.52 7.45
CA GLU A 90 -6.92 23.60 6.33
C GLU A 90 -6.22 22.26 6.09
N LEU A 91 -5.94 21.52 7.16
CA LEU A 91 -5.24 20.24 7.06
C LEU A 91 -6.17 19.03 7.01
N ARG A 92 -7.48 19.21 7.24
CA ARG A 92 -8.44 18.09 7.28
C ARG A 92 -8.34 17.13 6.10
N PRO A 93 -8.30 17.58 4.82
CA PRO A 93 -8.19 16.66 3.69
C PRO A 93 -6.89 15.85 3.72
N CYS A 94 -5.78 16.52 4.06
CA CYS A 94 -4.47 15.92 4.19
C CYS A 94 -4.42 14.89 5.33
N LEU A 95 -4.89 15.26 6.52
CA LEU A 95 -4.94 14.40 7.70
C LEU A 95 -5.82 13.17 7.47
N THR A 96 -6.94 13.31 6.76
CA THR A 96 -7.79 12.18 6.39
C THR A 96 -7.04 11.16 5.53
N ARG A 97 -6.18 11.64 4.63
CA ARG A 97 -5.35 10.77 3.79
C ARG A 97 -4.20 10.15 4.59
N ILE A 98 -3.54 10.90 5.46
CA ILE A 98 -2.50 10.40 6.36
C ILE A 98 -3.06 9.31 7.27
N ALA A 99 -4.28 9.51 7.79
CA ALA A 99 -4.99 8.53 8.61
C ALA A 99 -5.24 7.20 7.89
N ALA A 100 -5.49 7.24 6.58
CA ALA A 100 -5.68 6.04 5.77
C ALA A 100 -4.36 5.33 5.42
N LEU A 101 -3.23 6.03 5.49
CA LEU A 101 -1.91 5.56 5.07
C LEU A 101 -0.99 5.17 6.24
N SER A 102 -1.36 5.50 7.47
CA SER A 102 -0.51 5.39 8.65
C SER A 102 -1.12 4.49 9.70
N ASP A 103 -0.27 3.79 10.46
CA ASP A 103 -0.72 2.94 11.58
C ASP A 103 -1.27 3.76 12.75
N GLY A 104 -0.93 5.05 12.81
CA GLY A 104 -1.34 5.99 13.84
C GLY A 104 -1.01 7.42 13.41
N TRP A 105 -1.77 8.38 13.92
CA TRP A 105 -1.58 9.80 13.63
C TRP A 105 -2.22 10.67 14.70
N GLY A 106 -1.82 11.94 14.74
CA GLY A 106 -2.43 12.94 15.61
C GLY A 106 -1.99 14.35 15.26
N CYS A 107 -2.70 15.32 15.83
CA CYS A 107 -2.45 16.74 15.69
C CYS A 107 -2.63 17.40 17.06
N CYS A 108 -1.67 18.22 17.47
CA CYS A 108 -1.69 18.92 18.76
C CYS A 108 -1.24 20.36 18.57
N SER A 109 -2.04 21.31 19.06
CA SER A 109 -1.59 22.69 19.19
C SER A 109 -0.61 22.81 20.35
N THR A 110 0.43 23.60 20.15
CA THR A 110 1.44 23.93 21.14
C THR A 110 1.01 25.14 21.96
N ALA A 111 1.54 25.27 23.18
CA ALA A 111 1.25 26.43 24.04
C ALA A 111 1.68 27.78 23.43
N ARG A 112 2.56 27.76 22.42
CA ARG A 112 3.04 28.96 21.71
C ARG A 112 2.24 29.28 20.45
N GLY A 113 1.15 28.57 20.20
CA GLY A 113 0.27 28.81 19.04
C GLY A 113 0.62 28.01 17.78
N GLY A 114 1.77 27.35 17.71
CA GLY A 114 2.09 26.45 16.59
C GLY A 114 1.36 25.11 16.68
N THR A 115 1.45 24.30 15.62
CA THR A 115 0.84 22.97 15.51
C THR A 115 1.91 21.90 15.34
N VAL A 116 1.77 20.78 16.03
CA VAL A 116 2.57 19.57 15.77
C VAL A 116 1.65 18.48 15.24
N ILE A 117 1.98 17.97 14.06
CA ILE A 117 1.26 16.85 13.43
C ILE A 117 2.22 15.69 13.37
N TRP A 118 1.75 14.51 13.76
CA TRP A 118 2.57 13.31 13.73
C TRP A 118 1.84 12.15 13.11
N PHE A 119 2.61 11.22 12.55
CA PHE A 119 2.13 9.95 12.05
C PHE A 119 3.14 8.85 12.31
N THR A 120 2.67 7.60 12.32
CA THR A 120 3.49 6.43 12.63
C THR A 120 3.41 5.38 11.54
N GLN A 121 4.55 4.74 11.30
CA GLN A 121 4.69 3.65 10.35
C GLN A 121 5.40 2.48 11.04
N ARG A 122 4.77 1.32 11.05
CA ARG A 122 5.33 0.10 11.59
C ARG A 122 6.19 -0.57 10.52
N ALA A 123 7.39 -0.99 10.89
CA ALA A 123 8.17 -1.82 9.99
C ALA A 123 7.51 -3.19 9.83
N PRO A 124 7.37 -3.70 8.59
CA PRO A 124 6.90 -5.05 8.36
C PRO A 124 7.79 -6.04 9.09
N VAL A 125 7.21 -6.87 9.96
CA VAL A 125 7.92 -7.88 10.76
C VAL A 125 8.42 -9.05 9.91
N ASP A 126 7.93 -9.17 8.67
CA ASP A 126 7.92 -10.43 7.93
C ASP A 126 8.87 -10.47 6.72
N GLN A 127 9.64 -9.41 6.46
CA GLN A 127 10.57 -9.38 5.32
C GLN A 127 11.94 -10.02 5.60
N CYS A 128 12.19 -10.43 6.84
CA CYS A 128 13.34 -11.24 7.22
C CYS A 128 13.04 -12.75 7.22
N VAL A 129 12.03 -13.21 6.47
CA VAL A 129 11.90 -14.63 6.14
C VAL A 129 12.66 -14.85 4.84
N PRO A 130 13.75 -15.65 4.82
CA PRO A 130 14.36 -16.07 3.58
C PRO A 130 13.27 -16.65 2.68
N LEU A 131 13.06 -16.04 1.51
CA LEU A 131 12.20 -16.61 0.49
C LEU A 131 12.81 -17.96 0.12
N VAL A 132 12.24 -19.04 0.65
CA VAL A 132 12.58 -20.38 0.19
C VAL A 132 12.10 -20.44 -1.26
N PRO A 133 12.97 -20.72 -2.24
CA PRO A 133 12.52 -20.92 -3.60
C PRO A 133 11.48 -22.04 -3.61
N THR A 134 10.21 -21.69 -3.84
CA THR A 134 9.18 -22.69 -4.08
C THR A 134 9.51 -23.30 -5.43
N VAL A 135 10.17 -24.47 -5.42
CA VAL A 135 10.35 -25.26 -6.64
C VAL A 135 8.94 -25.51 -7.18
N PRO A 136 8.62 -25.07 -8.42
CA PRO A 136 7.30 -25.35 -8.98
C PRO A 136 7.06 -26.84 -8.92
N GLU A 137 5.87 -27.26 -8.47
CA GLU A 137 5.50 -28.67 -8.53
C GLU A 137 5.74 -29.17 -9.96
N PRO A 138 6.38 -30.34 -10.13
CA PRO A 138 6.66 -30.86 -11.46
C PRO A 138 5.34 -30.93 -12.22
N ALA A 139 5.23 -30.14 -13.30
CA ALA A 139 4.08 -30.18 -14.17
C ALA A 139 3.89 -31.64 -14.61
N LEU A 140 2.70 -32.20 -14.37
CA LEU A 140 2.31 -33.53 -14.83
C LEU A 140 2.52 -33.61 -16.34
N ARG A 141 3.63 -34.24 -16.74
CA ARG A 141 4.06 -34.46 -18.13
C ARG A 141 3.27 -35.54 -18.87
N ALA A 142 2.24 -36.10 -18.24
CA ALA A 142 1.40 -37.14 -18.81
C ALA A 142 0.12 -36.51 -19.37
N VAL A 143 0.11 -36.25 -20.67
CA VAL A 143 -1.12 -35.95 -21.41
C VAL A 143 -1.82 -37.28 -21.69
N LEU A 144 -2.93 -37.56 -21.02
CA LEU A 144 -3.83 -38.64 -21.42
C LEU A 144 -4.62 -38.16 -22.64
N GLN A 145 -4.72 -39.01 -23.66
CA GLN A 145 -5.62 -38.76 -24.79
C GLN A 145 -7.04 -38.75 -24.26
N VAL A 146 -7.68 -37.57 -24.27
CA VAL A 146 -9.12 -37.48 -24.02
C VAL A 146 -9.84 -38.18 -25.17
N PRO A 147 -10.85 -39.02 -24.89
CA PRO A 147 -11.69 -39.58 -25.94
C PRO A 147 -12.26 -38.42 -26.76
N ARG A 148 -11.94 -38.38 -28.06
CA ARG A 148 -12.53 -37.39 -28.97
C ARG A 148 -14.04 -37.60 -28.98
N GLU A 149 -14.81 -36.51 -28.89
CA GLU A 149 -16.26 -36.56 -29.01
C GLU A 149 -16.64 -37.36 -30.26
N THR A 150 -17.37 -38.45 -30.04
CA THR A 150 -17.97 -39.21 -31.12
C THR A 150 -19.05 -38.32 -31.72
N SER A 151 -18.95 -38.00 -33.01
CA SER A 151 -19.97 -37.19 -33.66
C SER A 151 -21.34 -37.86 -33.52
N VAL A 152 -22.35 -37.07 -33.14
CA VAL A 152 -23.72 -37.52 -32.83
C VAL A 152 -24.42 -38.20 -34.01
N ALA A 153 -23.84 -38.20 -35.21
CA ALA A 153 -24.36 -38.90 -36.39
C ALA A 153 -24.44 -40.43 -36.22
N VAL A 154 -23.70 -41.03 -35.26
CA VAL A 154 -23.81 -42.48 -34.97
C VAL A 154 -24.98 -42.80 -34.01
N LEU A 155 -25.51 -41.82 -33.27
CA LEU A 155 -26.63 -42.01 -32.34
C LEU A 155 -28.01 -41.88 -33.01
N ALA A 156 -28.07 -41.36 -34.25
CA ALA A 156 -29.29 -41.39 -35.05
C ALA A 156 -29.35 -42.73 -35.81
N GLY A 157 -29.98 -43.71 -35.18
CA GLY A 157 -30.15 -45.06 -35.72
C GLY A 157 -30.66 -45.09 -37.15
N ALA A 158 -30.08 -45.97 -37.96
CA ALA A 158 -30.66 -46.36 -39.24
C ALA A 158 -32.08 -46.92 -39.01
N PRO A 159 -33.08 -46.55 -39.82
CA PRO A 159 -34.40 -47.14 -39.71
C PRO A 159 -34.31 -48.60 -40.16
N GLY A 160 -34.48 -49.52 -39.22
CA GLY A 160 -34.61 -50.94 -39.48
C GLY A 160 -35.89 -51.20 -40.28
N ALA A 161 -35.72 -51.70 -41.49
CA ALA A 161 -36.71 -52.52 -42.16
C ALA A 161 -36.58 -53.94 -41.59
N ASP A 162 -37.64 -54.48 -40.97
CA ASP A 162 -38.32 -55.63 -41.57
C ASP A 162 -39.67 -55.99 -40.90
N ALA A 163 -40.57 -56.46 -41.76
CA ALA A 163 -41.66 -57.44 -41.59
C ALA A 163 -42.80 -57.25 -40.56
N ALA A 164 -43.95 -56.84 -41.11
CA ALA A 164 -45.23 -57.57 -41.17
C ALA A 164 -45.89 -58.15 -39.90
N ASP A 165 -47.15 -57.73 -39.68
CA ASP A 165 -48.23 -58.60 -39.20
C ASP A 165 -49.51 -58.34 -40.02
N GLU A 166 -50.19 -59.44 -40.35
CA GLU A 166 -51.31 -59.57 -41.31
C GLU A 166 -52.68 -59.20 -40.73
N CYS A 167 -53.62 -58.75 -41.56
CA CYS A 167 -54.90 -59.45 -41.80
C CYS A 167 -55.91 -58.62 -42.62
N GLU A 168 -56.79 -59.35 -43.32
CA GLU A 168 -58.08 -58.96 -43.93
C GLU A 168 -58.01 -58.51 -45.41
N GLY A 169 -58.64 -59.16 -46.39
CA GLY A 169 -59.54 -60.31 -46.43
C GLY A 169 -60.17 -60.42 -47.84
N ALA A 170 -60.70 -61.62 -48.13
CA ALA A 170 -61.75 -61.93 -49.11
C ALA A 170 -61.44 -62.04 -50.63
N ARG A 171 -61.54 -63.31 -51.06
CA ARG A 171 -62.16 -63.87 -52.28
C ARG A 171 -61.37 -63.89 -53.59
#